data_AF-S6ABU8-F1
#
_entry.id   AF-S6ABU8-F1
#
_cell.length_a   1.000
_cell.length_b   1.000
_cell.length_c   1.000
_cell.angle_alpha   90.00
_cell.angle_beta   90.00
_cell.angle_gamma   90.00
#
_symmetry.space_group_name_H-M   'P 1'
#
loop_
_entity.id
_entity.type
_entity.pdbx_description
1 polymer ?
#
loop_
_entity_poly.entity_id
_entity_poly.type
_entity_poly.pdbx_seq_one_letter_code
_entity_poly.pdbx_strand_id
1 'polypeptide(L)'
;MKMPPLPDNVLDMPDYELGGLLLGWFIAVQADDLGIPFEQINQIPEHFAEQVRKRVLTIETDTVENFAVEKALHKAASGDFETAGRFIREHMISGGVSIVSMKFAPIGIKFTRGRKPNTVSPIRKAIAKLLKANSAIKNPEIWESMKHKSPRGWTACDNHLGKYFEGPENKNMNYERFCNVCSDERKKIKQ
;
A
#
# COMPACT_ATOMS: atom_id res chain seq x y z
N MET A 1 -16.99 -4.95 -29.14
CA MET A 1 -15.55 -4.74 -29.38
C MET A 1 -14.79 -5.89 -28.76
N LYS A 2 -14.14 -6.75 -29.56
CA LYS A 2 -13.18 -7.74 -29.02
C LYS A 2 -11.86 -6.98 -28.87
N MET A 3 -11.30 -6.91 -27.67
CA MET A 3 -9.98 -6.28 -27.52
C MET A 3 -8.89 -7.26 -27.97
N PRO A 4 -7.81 -6.80 -28.62
CA PRO A 4 -6.66 -7.65 -28.87
C PRO A 4 -6.09 -8.12 -27.52
N PRO A 5 -5.85 -9.43 -27.33
CA PRO A 5 -5.30 -9.93 -26.08
C PRO A 5 -3.90 -9.34 -25.87
N LEU A 6 -3.64 -8.82 -24.68
CA LEU A 6 -2.28 -8.47 -24.27
C LEU A 6 -1.48 -9.77 -24.05
N PRO A 7 -0.18 -9.81 -24.39
CA PRO A 7 0.68 -10.94 -24.05
C PRO A 7 0.70 -11.19 -22.54
N ASP A 8 0.77 -12.46 -22.13
CA ASP A 8 0.78 -12.84 -20.71
C ASP A 8 2.00 -12.28 -19.95
N ASN A 9 3.09 -11.99 -20.66
CA ASN A 9 4.34 -11.45 -20.15
C ASN A 9 4.50 -9.93 -20.38
N VAL A 10 3.40 -9.21 -20.65
CA VAL A 10 3.44 -7.77 -21.02
C VAL A 10 4.18 -6.89 -20.00
N LEU A 11 4.14 -7.24 -18.71
CA LEU A 11 4.84 -6.49 -17.66
C LEU A 11 6.35 -6.79 -17.58
N ASP A 12 6.78 -7.93 -18.11
CA ASP A 12 8.17 -8.37 -18.12
C ASP A 12 8.93 -7.88 -19.37
N MET A 13 8.22 -7.32 -20.36
CA MET A 13 8.82 -6.77 -21.57
C MET A 13 9.67 -5.52 -21.27
N PRO A 14 10.78 -5.30 -22.00
CA PRO A 14 11.51 -4.04 -21.96
C PRO A 14 10.62 -2.83 -22.24
N ASP A 15 10.94 -1.67 -21.66
CA ASP A 15 10.13 -0.45 -21.81
C ASP A 15 9.98 -0.03 -23.27
N TYR A 16 11.05 -0.06 -24.04
CA TYR A 16 11.00 0.19 -25.48
C TYR A 16 9.96 -0.68 -26.21
N GLU A 17 9.98 -2.00 -25.98
CA GLU A 17 9.07 -2.94 -26.64
C GLU A 17 7.63 -2.74 -26.18
N LEU A 18 7.44 -2.47 -24.89
CA LEU A 18 6.12 -2.19 -24.31
C LEU A 18 5.52 -0.89 -24.85
N GLY A 19 6.33 0.15 -25.05
CA GLY A 19 5.91 1.40 -25.68
C GLY A 19 5.53 1.23 -27.16
N GLY A 20 6.28 0.41 -27.89
CA GLY A 20 5.92 0.03 -29.27
C GLY A 20 4.63 -0.78 -29.33
N LEU A 21 4.47 -1.75 -28.42
CA LEU A 21 3.27 -2.57 -28.29
C LEU A 21 2.03 -1.71 -28.01
N LEU A 22 2.14 -0.71 -27.12
CA LEU A 22 1.04 0.20 -26.79
C LEU A 22 0.50 0.92 -28.05
N LEU A 23 1.39 1.49 -28.87
CA LEU A 23 0.99 2.18 -30.09
C LEU A 23 0.42 1.22 -31.13
N GLY A 24 1.06 0.06 -31.32
CA GLY A 24 0.57 -0.98 -32.24
C GLY A 24 -0.80 -1.51 -31.84
N TRP A 25 -1.03 -1.71 -30.54
CA TRP A 25 -2.32 -2.14 -29.98
C TRP A 25 -3.40 -1.08 -30.22
N PHE A 26 -3.09 0.20 -30.02
CA PHE A 26 -4.02 1.29 -30.30
C PHE A 26 -4.39 1.37 -31.79
N ILE A 27 -3.41 1.24 -32.69
CA ILE A 27 -3.65 1.20 -34.15
C ILE A 27 -4.52 0.01 -34.53
N ALA A 28 -4.30 -1.16 -33.95
CA ALA A 28 -5.09 -2.35 -34.21
C ALA A 28 -6.55 -2.18 -33.79
N VAL A 29 -6.80 -1.56 -32.63
CA VAL A 29 -8.17 -1.26 -32.18
C VAL A 29 -8.87 -0.28 -33.13
N GLN A 30 -8.17 0.77 -33.58
CA GLN A 30 -8.72 1.71 -34.57
C GLN A 30 -8.99 1.06 -35.94
N ALA A 31 -8.19 0.06 -36.32
CA ALA A 31 -8.40 -0.70 -37.55
C ALA A 31 -9.64 -1.61 -37.45
N ASP A 32 -9.84 -2.29 -36.32
CA ASP A 32 -11.03 -3.12 -36.05
C ASP A 32 -12.31 -2.28 -36.08
N ASP A 33 -12.29 -1.07 -35.53
CA ASP A 33 -13.42 -0.12 -35.59
C ASP A 33 -13.80 0.29 -37.02
N LEU A 34 -12.87 0.17 -37.97
CA LEU A 34 -13.09 0.42 -39.40
C LEU A 34 -13.35 -0.88 -40.19
N GLY A 35 -13.49 -2.00 -39.51
CA GLY A 35 -13.83 -3.30 -40.09
C GLY A 35 -12.63 -4.09 -40.62
N ILE A 36 -11.39 -3.75 -40.22
CA ILE A 36 -10.20 -4.56 -40.50
C ILE A 36 -10.00 -5.52 -39.31
N PRO A 37 -10.29 -6.82 -39.45
CA PRO A 37 -10.23 -7.77 -38.34
C PRO A 37 -8.79 -7.96 -37.84
N PHE A 38 -8.63 -8.27 -36.54
CA PHE A 38 -7.31 -8.53 -35.94
C PHE A 38 -6.53 -9.66 -36.61
N GLU A 39 -7.22 -10.64 -37.21
CA GLU A 39 -6.57 -11.73 -37.97
C GLU A 39 -5.83 -11.20 -39.20
N GLN A 40 -6.13 -9.98 -39.63
CA GLN A 40 -5.53 -9.29 -40.77
C GLN A 40 -4.64 -8.11 -40.32
N ILE A 41 -4.12 -8.12 -39.08
CA ILE A 41 -3.27 -7.04 -38.56
C ILE A 41 -2.04 -6.76 -39.45
N ASN A 42 -1.51 -7.78 -40.12
CA ASN A 42 -0.41 -7.66 -41.08
C ASN A 42 -0.80 -6.96 -42.39
N GLN A 43 -2.10 -6.73 -42.62
CA GLN A 43 -2.65 -6.03 -43.78
C GLN A 43 -2.98 -4.57 -43.47
N ILE A 44 -2.74 -4.09 -42.23
CA ILE A 44 -2.94 -2.69 -41.90
C ILE A 44 -2.00 -1.84 -42.77
N PRO A 45 -2.54 -0.95 -43.62
CA PRO A 45 -1.71 -0.13 -44.49
C PRO A 45 -0.82 0.81 -43.69
N GLU A 46 0.45 0.96 -44.09
CA GLU A 46 1.40 1.86 -43.41
C GLU A 46 0.89 3.30 -43.33
N HIS A 47 0.25 3.79 -44.40
CA HIS A 47 -0.35 5.12 -44.41
C HIS A 47 -1.46 5.29 -43.38
N PHE A 48 -2.19 4.22 -43.06
CA PHE A 48 -3.24 4.24 -42.04
C PHE A 48 -2.63 4.31 -40.65
N ALA A 49 -1.62 3.47 -40.37
CA ALA A 49 -0.88 3.49 -39.11
C ALA A 49 -0.28 4.88 -38.84
N GLU A 50 0.28 5.53 -39.87
CA GLU A 50 0.83 6.87 -39.77
C GLU A 50 -0.24 7.95 -39.53
N GLN A 51 -1.42 7.82 -40.12
CA GLN A 51 -2.55 8.72 -39.83
C GLN A 51 -3.02 8.59 -38.38
N VAL A 52 -3.16 7.36 -37.88
CA VAL A 52 -3.53 7.12 -36.48
C VAL A 52 -2.47 7.68 -35.54
N ARG A 53 -1.18 7.45 -35.83
CA ARG A 53 -0.06 8.02 -35.06
C ARG A 53 -0.13 9.55 -34.98
N LYS A 54 -0.40 10.23 -36.10
CA LYS A 54 -0.56 11.69 -36.13
C LYS A 54 -1.79 12.16 -35.34
N ARG A 55 -2.91 11.44 -35.43
CA ARG A 55 -4.12 11.76 -34.65
C ARG A 55 -3.88 11.62 -33.17
N VAL A 56 -3.13 10.61 -32.74
CA VAL A 56 -2.79 10.40 -31.32
C VAL A 56 -2.16 11.65 -30.72
N LEU A 57 -1.28 12.35 -31.43
CA LEU A 57 -0.64 13.58 -30.94
C LEU A 57 -1.61 14.75 -30.67
N THR A 58 -2.87 14.63 -31.09
CA THR A 58 -3.92 15.64 -30.94
C THR A 58 -5.06 15.19 -30.01
N ILE A 59 -4.96 14.00 -29.44
CA ILE A 59 -5.98 13.48 -28.51
C ILE A 59 -5.80 14.19 -27.17
N GLU A 60 -6.90 14.67 -26.61
CA GLU A 60 -6.93 15.20 -25.24
C GLU A 60 -8.07 14.49 -24.49
N THR A 61 -7.77 13.98 -23.30
CA THR A 61 -8.75 13.42 -22.38
C THR A 61 -9.10 14.43 -21.30
N ASP A 62 -10.38 14.50 -20.95
CA ASP A 62 -10.91 15.34 -19.88
C ASP A 62 -10.95 14.61 -18.52
N THR A 63 -10.71 13.30 -18.50
CA THR A 63 -10.68 12.47 -17.29
C THR A 63 -9.27 12.24 -16.75
N VAL A 64 -9.10 12.44 -15.44
CA VAL A 64 -7.82 12.21 -14.75
C VAL A 64 -7.33 10.76 -14.88
N GLU A 65 -8.26 9.82 -14.96
CA GLU A 65 -8.00 8.38 -15.04
C GLU A 65 -7.29 7.98 -16.34
N ASN A 66 -7.62 8.66 -17.45
CA ASN A 66 -7.07 8.35 -18.77
C ASN A 66 -5.80 9.16 -19.09
N PHE A 67 -5.46 10.16 -18.28
CA PHE A 67 -4.33 11.07 -18.51
C PHE A 67 -2.99 10.32 -18.63
N ALA A 68 -2.80 9.27 -17.81
CA ALA A 68 -1.58 8.46 -17.86
C ALA A 68 -1.46 7.66 -19.17
N VAL A 69 -2.58 7.11 -19.67
CA VAL A 69 -2.64 6.35 -20.92
C VAL A 69 -2.45 7.27 -22.12
N GLU A 70 -3.12 8.44 -22.13
CA GLU A 70 -2.94 9.46 -23.16
C GLU A 70 -1.47 9.90 -23.24
N LYS A 71 -0.86 10.23 -22.10
CA LYS A 71 0.53 10.67 -22.06
C LYS A 71 1.50 9.59 -22.57
N ALA A 72 1.24 8.32 -22.23
CA ALA A 72 2.01 7.20 -22.76
C ALA A 72 1.84 7.07 -24.29
N LEU A 73 0.62 7.22 -24.80
CA LEU A 73 0.33 7.20 -26.25
C LEU A 73 1.00 8.37 -26.99
N HIS A 74 0.97 9.59 -26.47
CA HIS A 74 1.67 10.75 -27.04
C HIS A 74 3.17 10.51 -27.15
N LYS A 75 3.76 9.92 -26.10
CA LYS A 75 5.17 9.55 -26.08
C LYS A 75 5.51 8.50 -27.13
N ALA A 76 4.70 7.44 -27.22
CA ALA A 76 4.89 6.41 -28.24
C ALA A 76 4.73 6.99 -29.67
N ALA A 77 3.71 7.82 -29.91
CA ALA A 77 3.48 8.44 -31.22
C ALA A 77 4.61 9.38 -31.65
N SER A 78 5.30 10.01 -30.68
CA SER A 78 6.47 10.85 -30.90
C SER A 78 7.77 10.06 -31.12
N GLY A 79 7.74 8.73 -30.96
CA GLY A 79 8.91 7.84 -31.06
C GLY A 79 9.69 7.64 -29.76
N ASP A 80 9.24 8.20 -28.64
CA ASP A 80 9.82 8.01 -27.30
C ASP A 80 9.22 6.77 -26.64
N PHE A 81 9.50 5.60 -27.23
CA PHE A 81 8.92 4.33 -26.82
C PHE A 81 9.36 3.90 -25.41
N GLU A 82 10.60 4.20 -25.03
CA GLU A 82 11.10 3.90 -23.68
C GLU A 82 10.28 4.61 -22.60
N THR A 83 10.04 5.92 -22.77
CA THR A 83 9.21 6.67 -21.81
C THR A 83 7.76 6.22 -21.82
N ALA A 84 7.23 5.90 -23.01
CA ALA A 84 5.87 5.38 -23.15
C ALA A 84 5.66 4.06 -22.40
N GLY A 85 6.58 3.11 -22.58
CA GLY A 85 6.58 1.82 -21.89
C GLY A 85 6.62 1.98 -20.38
N ARG A 86 7.50 2.85 -19.88
CA ARG A 86 7.59 3.12 -18.43
C ARG A 86 6.27 3.66 -17.88
N PHE A 87 5.66 4.64 -18.54
CA PHE A 87 4.40 5.25 -18.10
C PHE A 87 3.25 4.26 -18.09
N ILE A 88 3.12 3.43 -19.12
CA ILE A 88 2.05 2.43 -19.16
C ILE A 88 2.30 1.31 -18.14
N ARG A 89 3.55 0.89 -17.92
CA ARG A 89 3.88 -0.09 -16.87
C ARG A 89 3.53 0.45 -15.49
N GLU A 90 3.92 1.68 -15.19
CA GLU A 90 3.57 2.35 -13.91
C GLU A 90 2.05 2.46 -13.74
N HIS A 91 1.32 2.80 -14.80
CA HIS A 91 -0.14 2.85 -14.78
C HIS A 91 -0.78 1.47 -14.55
N MET A 92 -0.31 0.42 -15.22
CA MET A 92 -0.79 -0.96 -15.05
C MET A 92 -0.48 -1.50 -13.67
N ILE A 93 0.73 -1.25 -13.14
CA ILE A 93 1.11 -1.61 -11.78
C ILE A 93 0.25 -0.85 -10.77
N SER A 94 0.07 0.46 -10.93
CA SER A 94 -0.74 1.28 -10.01
C SER A 94 -2.21 0.89 -10.04
N GLY A 95 -2.77 0.63 -11.23
CA GLY A 95 -4.13 0.12 -11.42
C GLY A 95 -4.30 -1.27 -10.83
N GLY A 96 -3.32 -2.16 -11.06
CA GLY A 96 -3.25 -3.50 -10.46
C GLY A 96 -3.17 -3.44 -8.93
N VAL A 97 -2.31 -2.59 -8.37
CA VAL A 97 -2.20 -2.31 -6.93
C VAL A 97 -3.51 -1.74 -6.40
N SER A 98 -4.22 -0.91 -7.16
CA SER A 98 -5.52 -0.36 -6.76
C SER A 98 -6.62 -1.42 -6.77
N ILE A 99 -6.69 -2.30 -7.78
CA ILE A 99 -7.63 -3.43 -7.86
C ILE A 99 -7.33 -4.46 -6.76
N VAL A 100 -6.05 -4.79 -6.56
CA VAL A 100 -5.59 -5.64 -5.44
C VAL A 100 -5.97 -4.96 -4.13
N SER A 101 -5.65 -3.69 -3.92
CA SER A 101 -6.01 -2.95 -2.72
C SER A 101 -7.53 -2.86 -2.54
N MET A 102 -8.34 -2.77 -3.59
CA MET A 102 -9.81 -2.78 -3.49
C MET A 102 -10.39 -4.17 -3.24
N LYS A 103 -9.78 -5.24 -3.78
CA LYS A 103 -10.14 -6.64 -3.49
C LYS A 103 -9.69 -7.05 -2.09
N PHE A 104 -8.54 -6.58 -1.66
CA PHE A 104 -7.92 -6.87 -0.37
C PHE A 104 -8.23 -5.83 0.70
N ALA A 105 -8.83 -4.68 0.42
CA ALA A 105 -9.29 -3.71 1.44
C ALA A 105 -10.45 -4.28 2.28
N PRO A 106 -11.45 -4.97 1.68
CA PRO A 106 -12.44 -5.73 2.43
C PRO A 106 -11.81 -6.87 3.24
N ILE A 107 -10.74 -7.48 2.70
CA ILE A 107 -9.94 -8.50 3.39
C ILE A 107 -8.99 -7.87 4.43
N GLY A 108 -8.68 -6.58 4.30
CA GLY A 108 -7.80 -5.78 5.14
C GLY A 108 -8.42 -5.44 6.49
N ILE A 109 -9.75 -5.55 6.60
CA ILE A 109 -10.45 -5.67 7.89
C ILE A 109 -9.99 -6.93 8.65
N LYS A 110 -9.48 -7.97 7.97
CA LYS A 110 -8.90 -9.17 8.60
C LYS A 110 -7.38 -9.09 8.84
N PHE A 111 -6.65 -8.17 8.18
CA PHE A 111 -5.19 -8.04 8.35
C PHE A 111 -4.75 -6.89 9.25
N THR A 112 -5.64 -5.96 9.60
CA THR A 112 -5.53 -5.41 10.94
C THR A 112 -5.91 -6.54 11.90
N ARG A 113 -4.89 -7.23 12.44
CA ARG A 113 -5.01 -7.73 13.82
C ARG A 113 -5.20 -6.49 14.70
N GLY A 114 -6.38 -5.86 14.62
CA GLY A 114 -6.93 -5.14 15.73
C GLY A 114 -6.75 -6.07 16.91
N ARG A 115 -6.04 -5.60 17.93
CA ARG A 115 -5.87 -6.32 19.19
C ARG A 115 -7.23 -6.95 19.50
N LYS A 116 -7.28 -8.29 19.69
CA LYS A 116 -8.54 -8.96 20.09
C LYS A 116 -9.19 -8.09 21.16
N PRO A 117 -10.51 -7.86 21.12
CA PRO A 117 -11.19 -7.12 22.18
C PRO A 117 -10.68 -7.61 23.55
N ASN A 118 -10.22 -6.68 24.41
CA ASN A 118 -9.56 -6.96 25.70
C ASN A 118 -8.10 -7.48 25.66
N THR A 119 -7.34 -7.32 24.56
CA THR A 119 -5.90 -7.63 24.56
C THR A 119 -5.12 -6.55 25.30
N VAL A 120 -4.96 -6.76 26.61
CA VAL A 120 -4.22 -5.89 27.51
C VAL A 120 -2.71 -6.05 27.29
N SER A 121 -1.96 -4.94 27.19
CA SER A 121 -0.48 -4.93 27.10
C SER A 121 0.15 -5.73 28.25
N PRO A 122 1.28 -6.46 28.04
CA PRO A 122 1.98 -7.17 29.11
C PRO A 122 2.27 -6.31 30.35
N ILE A 123 2.66 -5.04 30.14
CA ILE A 123 2.88 -4.07 31.23
C ILE A 123 1.59 -3.82 32.00
N ARG A 124 0.47 -3.53 31.31
CA ARG A 124 -0.83 -3.28 31.95
C ARG A 124 -1.36 -4.52 32.68
N LYS A 125 -1.10 -5.73 32.17
CA LYS A 125 -1.41 -6.99 32.89
C LYS A 125 -0.60 -7.15 34.17
N ALA A 126 0.70 -6.82 34.15
CA ALA A 126 1.55 -6.88 35.34
C ALA A 126 1.10 -5.87 36.41
N ILE A 127 0.78 -4.64 36.00
CA ILE A 127 0.21 -3.59 36.87
C ILE A 127 -1.10 -4.07 37.50
N ALA A 128 -2.03 -4.58 36.68
CA ALA A 128 -3.31 -5.08 37.17
C ALA A 128 -3.14 -6.23 38.18
N LYS A 129 -2.17 -7.12 37.97
CA LYS A 129 -1.84 -8.20 38.91
C LYS A 129 -1.34 -7.67 40.26
N LEU A 130 -0.43 -6.69 40.24
CA LEU A 130 0.09 -6.05 41.46
C LEU A 130 -1.02 -5.31 42.21
N LEU A 131 -1.85 -4.55 41.50
CA LEU A 131 -2.97 -3.83 42.09
C LEU A 131 -4.07 -4.76 42.62
N LYS A 132 -4.28 -5.93 42.00
CA LYS A 132 -5.23 -6.95 42.51
C LYS A 132 -4.72 -7.60 43.80
N ALA A 133 -3.41 -7.76 43.95
CA ALA A 133 -2.80 -8.30 45.16
C ALA A 133 -2.78 -7.27 46.31
N ASN A 134 -2.57 -6.00 45.99
CA ASN A 134 -2.65 -4.88 46.93
C ASN A 134 -3.16 -3.63 46.20
N SER A 135 -4.40 -3.23 46.46
CA SER A 135 -5.03 -2.08 45.77
C SER A 135 -4.49 -0.72 46.20
N ALA A 136 -3.82 -0.66 47.36
CA ALA A 136 -3.30 0.56 47.96
C ALA A 136 -1.83 0.84 47.60
N ILE A 137 -1.14 -0.11 46.96
CA ILE A 137 0.27 0.04 46.53
C ILE A 137 0.44 1.30 45.68
N LYS A 138 1.48 2.10 45.96
CA LYS A 138 1.71 3.40 45.28
C LYS A 138 2.45 3.23 43.94
N ASN A 139 2.33 4.20 43.04
CA ASN A 139 2.97 4.12 41.71
C ASN A 139 4.48 3.85 41.76
N PRO A 140 5.27 4.48 42.66
CA PRO A 140 6.71 4.20 42.76
C PRO A 140 7.00 2.75 43.18
N GLU A 141 6.20 2.17 44.08
CA GLU A 141 6.37 0.80 44.55
C GLU A 141 6.03 -0.23 43.44
N ILE A 142 5.02 0.07 42.62
CA ILE A 142 4.71 -0.72 41.41
C ILE A 142 5.88 -0.64 40.43
N TRP A 143 6.47 0.54 40.24
CA TRP A 143 7.62 0.74 39.36
C TRP A 143 8.81 -0.11 39.79
N GLU A 144 9.22 -0.05 41.07
CA GLU A 144 10.33 -0.85 41.58
C GLU A 144 10.04 -2.35 41.46
N SER A 145 8.81 -2.78 41.77
CA SER A 145 8.40 -4.18 41.61
C SER A 145 8.52 -4.66 40.15
N MET A 146 8.16 -3.81 39.19
CA MET A 146 8.25 -4.12 37.77
C MET A 146 9.67 -3.99 37.21
N LYS A 147 10.51 -3.13 37.78
CA LYS A 147 11.93 -3.03 37.45
C LYS A 147 12.66 -4.34 37.75
N HIS A 148 12.38 -4.94 38.91
CA HIS A 148 12.92 -6.26 39.26
C HIS A 148 12.28 -7.42 38.50
N LYS A 149 11.00 -7.31 38.15
CA LYS A 149 10.25 -8.38 37.48
C LYS A 149 9.53 -7.87 36.23
N SER A 150 10.32 -7.44 35.25
CA SER A 150 9.79 -6.91 34.00
C SER A 150 9.07 -8.00 33.19
N PRO A 151 7.94 -7.68 32.51
CA PRO A 151 7.28 -8.64 31.63
C PRO A 151 8.20 -9.10 30.49
N ARG A 152 8.02 -10.33 30.00
CA ARG A 152 8.86 -10.91 28.95
C ARG A 152 8.95 -9.98 27.72
N GLY A 153 10.19 -9.68 27.31
CA GLY A 153 10.49 -8.78 26.19
C GLY A 153 10.45 -7.29 26.54
N TRP A 154 10.22 -6.93 27.80
CA TRP A 154 10.29 -5.56 28.27
C TRP A 154 11.48 -5.36 29.20
N THR A 155 12.12 -4.20 29.08
CA THR A 155 13.26 -3.79 29.90
C THR A 155 12.89 -2.50 30.61
N ALA A 156 13.10 -2.46 31.93
CA ALA A 156 12.97 -1.23 32.70
C ALA A 156 14.26 -0.43 32.62
N CYS A 157 14.16 0.82 32.17
CA CYS A 157 15.26 1.76 32.07
C CYS A 157 15.05 2.91 33.06
N ASP A 158 16.11 3.24 33.79
CA ASP A 158 16.14 4.28 34.82
C ASP A 158 17.51 4.94 34.75
N ASN A 159 17.63 5.97 33.89
CA ASN A 159 18.90 6.64 33.58
C ASN A 159 18.71 8.17 33.53
N HIS A 160 19.72 8.90 33.04
CA HIS A 160 19.66 10.38 32.94
C HIS A 160 18.52 10.90 32.05
N LEU A 161 17.98 10.08 31.13
CA LEU A 161 16.81 10.40 30.30
C LEU A 161 15.48 10.16 31.04
N GLY A 162 15.54 9.61 32.25
CA GLY A 162 14.41 9.35 33.13
C GLY A 162 14.01 7.87 33.20
N LYS A 163 12.77 7.64 33.65
CA LYS A 163 12.17 6.32 33.88
C LYS A 163 11.29 5.92 32.70
N TYR A 164 11.54 4.77 32.09
CA TYR A 164 10.72 4.24 31.00
C TYR A 164 10.88 2.72 30.83
N PHE A 165 9.89 2.09 30.21
CA PHE A 165 9.99 0.71 29.75
C PHE A 165 10.20 0.67 28.24
N GLU A 166 11.20 -0.07 27.80
CA GLU A 166 11.40 -0.44 26.40
C GLU A 166 10.80 -1.82 26.15
N GLY A 167 10.09 -1.97 25.04
CA GLY A 167 9.47 -3.21 24.62
C GLY A 167 9.80 -3.56 23.18
N PRO A 168 9.33 -4.71 22.69
CA PRO A 168 9.60 -5.15 21.32
C PRO A 168 8.90 -4.24 20.30
N GLU A 169 9.42 -4.18 19.08
CA GLU A 169 8.84 -3.44 17.95
C GLU A 169 8.66 -1.94 18.22
N ASN A 170 9.68 -1.27 18.79
CA ASN A 170 9.67 0.16 19.13
C ASN A 170 8.52 0.59 20.06
N LYS A 171 8.00 -0.34 20.88
CA LYS A 171 6.96 -0.04 21.87
C LYS A 171 7.60 0.47 23.14
N ASN A 172 7.53 1.77 23.36
CA ASN A 172 8.06 2.40 24.56
C ASN A 172 6.94 2.91 25.48
N MET A 173 7.19 2.88 26.79
CA MET A 173 6.28 3.42 27.79
C MET A 173 7.07 4.29 28.77
N ASN A 174 6.93 5.60 28.64
CA ASN A 174 7.51 6.54 29.59
C ASN A 174 6.80 6.47 30.97
N TYR A 175 7.44 7.02 32.00
CA TYR A 175 6.93 6.97 33.37
C TYR A 175 5.58 7.67 33.55
N GLU A 176 5.34 8.75 32.81
CA GLU A 176 4.05 9.45 32.83
C GLU A 176 2.92 8.55 32.33
N ARG A 177 3.13 7.89 31.18
CA ARG A 177 2.18 6.92 30.62
C ARG A 177 1.98 5.74 31.56
N PHE A 178 3.05 5.27 32.21
CA PHE A 178 2.96 4.23 33.23
C PHE A 178 2.06 4.66 34.40
N CYS A 179 2.24 5.87 34.93
CA CYS A 179 1.40 6.40 36.01
C CYS A 179 -0.08 6.50 35.63
N ASN A 180 -0.36 6.93 34.40
CA ASN A 180 -1.71 6.97 33.85
C ASN A 180 -2.34 5.57 33.76
N VAL A 181 -1.58 4.58 33.28
CA VAL A 181 -2.04 3.18 33.24
C VAL A 181 -2.33 2.63 34.65
N CYS A 182 -1.48 2.93 35.63
CA CYS A 182 -1.74 2.56 37.03
C CYS A 182 -3.03 3.18 37.57
N SER A 183 -3.29 4.45 37.25
CA SER A 183 -4.53 5.14 37.63
C SER A 183 -5.76 4.49 36.99
N ASP A 184 -5.71 4.21 35.68
CA ASP A 184 -6.78 3.52 34.94
C ASP A 184 -7.11 2.16 35.55
N GLU A 185 -6.09 1.35 35.85
CA GLU A 185 -6.28 0.01 36.40
C GLU A 185 -6.79 0.07 37.85
N ARG A 186 -6.39 1.05 38.65
CA ARG A 186 -6.98 1.25 39.99
C ARG A 186 -8.47 1.57 39.93
N LYS A 187 -8.91 2.39 38.97
CA LYS A 187 -10.34 2.73 38.81
C LYS A 187 -11.20 1.51 38.54
N LYS A 188 -10.68 0.52 37.80
CA LYS A 188 -11.37 -0.73 37.48
C LYS A 188 -11.54 -1.68 38.66
N ILE A 189 -10.71 -1.56 39.69
CA ILE A 189 -10.79 -2.41 40.89
C ILE A 189 -11.80 -1.85 41.90
N LYS A 190 -12.06 -0.53 41.85
CA LYS A 190 -13.01 0.15 42.74
C LYS A 190 -14.46 0.09 42.24
N GLN A 191 -14.70 -0.42 41.03
CA GLN A 191 -16.01 -0.72 40.47
C GLN A 191 -16.36 -2.18 40.73
#